data_AF-A0A9P8Y0U2-F1
#
_entry.id   AF-A0A9P8Y0U2-F1
#
_cell.length_a   1.000
_cell.length_b   1.000
_cell.length_c   1.000
_cell.angle_alpha   90.00
_cell.angle_beta   90.00
_cell.angle_gamma   90.00
#
_symmetry.space_group_name_H-M   'P 1'
#
loop_
_entity.id
_entity.type
_entity.pdbx_description
1 polymer ?
#
loop_
_entity_poly.entity_id
_entity_poly.type
_entity_poly.pdbx_seq_one_letter_code
_entity_poly.pdbx_strand_id
1 'polypeptide(L)'
;MAETYSVPAEAHRVLHEGIFGNPRVAHNVPGGAAEIAAQSVRFKGNDQPSVPVNWRFAESAAALKAYEASVLSLLVRKKYGVDAGEVIIDTDHASLFFMSPIVAQVIGQDGKPTPFSPLDPRNHRIIPNYDKHDSTSLYRGLTTSIYRTKDGRFFHLHGSLNPDASLAALGLPIRDDSATDFDTCVGRIQEKVLQHESGELDELMNEKHRQAGCVGLSMEEYFASESGRANHKAGLYELSHFDYGSDGGEGTHLPAAWWPEQPSRPSSATRPLAGLKVVDLTRVIAGPSMTRALAEMGASVMRVTSPNLADLSAVHHDLSWGKWSCHLDLDVPGDCEKLWALIREADVVVDGYRPGAMDRRGFGRDAVLAAARIRGRGIVYARENCYGWHGPWMHRSGWQQISDMCCGISMGFGRAMGLDEPVTPVFPNSDFCTGIIGCVGILHALILRAEKGGSYGVDTALNYYSTWLAESVGEYPAAVWQDLWQRHDNFVLHHYENMQHMFPKLMPIMHHADGAVLFKPQFFEQRKAAACGEGGEGGGVTFVLPRPIADFTGGTVELKYDVGTRGNGVDAPVWPEDLNVEVVKV
;
A
#
# COMPACT_ATOMS: atom_id res chain seq x y z
N MET A 1 -28.40 25.84 11.34
CA MET A 1 -26.98 26.22 11.40
C MET A 1 -26.27 25.29 10.46
N ALA A 2 -25.50 25.79 9.48
CA ALA A 2 -24.65 24.88 8.70
C ALA A 2 -23.70 24.19 9.69
N GLU A 3 -23.69 22.86 9.72
CA GLU A 3 -22.76 22.12 10.58
C GLU A 3 -21.34 22.54 10.20
N THR A 4 -20.56 22.98 11.19
CA THR A 4 -19.13 23.22 11.04
C THR A 4 -18.45 21.91 10.68
N TYR A 5 -17.62 21.92 9.63
CA TYR A 5 -16.85 20.76 9.19
C TYR A 5 -16.00 20.19 10.32
N SER A 6 -15.93 18.87 10.43
CA SER A 6 -15.09 18.15 11.40
C SER A 6 -14.52 16.89 10.76
N VAL A 7 -13.19 16.79 10.66
CA VAL A 7 -12.49 15.62 10.11
C VAL A 7 -12.90 14.33 10.85
N PRO A 8 -12.94 14.25 12.21
CA PRO A 8 -13.46 13.08 12.92
C PRO A 8 -14.91 12.72 12.58
N ALA A 9 -15.80 13.71 12.47
CA ALA A 9 -17.20 13.46 12.15
C ALA A 9 -17.37 12.94 10.72
N GLU A 10 -16.61 13.48 9.76
CA GLU A 10 -16.61 13.00 8.39
C GLU A 10 -15.95 11.62 8.25
N ALA A 11 -14.89 11.32 9.00
CA ALA A 11 -14.33 9.97 9.06
C ALA A 11 -15.36 8.93 9.57
N HIS A 12 -16.12 9.29 10.60
CA HIS A 12 -17.25 8.48 11.08
C HIS A 12 -18.31 8.30 10.00
N ARG A 13 -18.72 9.37 9.32
CA ARG A 13 -19.69 9.31 8.21
C ARG A 13 -19.19 8.42 7.07
N VAL A 14 -17.92 8.56 6.67
CA VAL A 14 -17.30 7.74 5.63
C VAL A 14 -17.26 6.26 6.01
N LEU A 15 -16.98 5.93 7.27
CA LEU A 15 -17.05 4.54 7.75
C LEU A 15 -18.47 3.98 7.64
N HIS A 16 -19.47 4.68 8.16
CA HIS A 16 -20.83 4.15 8.25
C HIS A 16 -21.60 4.21 6.93
N GLU A 17 -21.49 5.30 6.19
CA GLU A 17 -22.21 5.49 4.92
C GLU A 17 -21.36 5.07 3.73
N GLY A 18 -20.08 5.45 3.71
CA GLY A 18 -19.18 5.22 2.58
C GLY A 18 -18.67 3.77 2.48
N ILE A 19 -18.64 3.01 3.59
CA ILE A 19 -18.21 1.60 3.63
C ILE A 19 -19.40 0.69 3.97
N PHE A 20 -19.96 0.79 5.18
CA PHE A 20 -20.96 -0.19 5.64
C PHE A 20 -22.35 0.01 5.00
N GLY A 21 -22.74 1.24 4.73
CA GLY A 21 -24.01 1.58 4.07
C GLY A 21 -23.91 1.65 2.55
N ASN A 22 -22.70 1.57 1.98
CA ASN A 22 -22.47 1.71 0.55
C ASN A 22 -22.81 0.41 -0.19
N PRO A 23 -23.82 0.37 -1.07
CA PRO A 23 -24.23 -0.86 -1.75
C PRO A 23 -23.11 -1.54 -2.56
N ARG A 24 -22.13 -0.77 -3.05
CA ARG A 24 -20.97 -1.31 -3.78
C ARG A 24 -19.93 -1.94 -2.87
N VAL A 25 -19.88 -1.59 -1.59
CA VAL A 25 -18.86 -2.09 -0.65
C VAL A 25 -19.46 -3.10 0.32
N ALA A 26 -20.67 -2.84 0.81
CA ALA A 26 -21.35 -3.59 1.86
C ALA A 26 -21.52 -5.08 1.55
N HIS A 27 -21.62 -5.46 0.28
CA HIS A 27 -21.77 -6.86 -0.12
C HIS A 27 -20.55 -7.74 0.23
N ASN A 28 -19.37 -7.13 0.38
CA ASN A 28 -18.13 -7.82 0.78
C ASN A 28 -17.72 -7.50 2.23
N VAL A 29 -18.52 -6.76 3.00
CA VAL A 29 -18.24 -6.50 4.42
C VAL A 29 -18.56 -7.76 5.25
N PRO A 30 -17.66 -8.21 6.13
CA PRO A 30 -17.94 -9.34 7.01
C PRO A 30 -19.10 -9.05 7.97
N GLY A 31 -20.01 -10.01 8.09
CA GLY A 31 -21.17 -9.91 9.00
C GLY A 31 -20.73 -9.66 10.45
N GLY A 32 -21.30 -8.63 11.08
CA GLY A 32 -20.97 -8.20 12.44
C GLY A 32 -19.92 -7.09 12.54
N ALA A 33 -19.16 -6.79 11.48
CA ALA A 33 -18.17 -5.72 11.53
C ALA A 33 -18.80 -4.32 11.69
N ALA A 34 -19.93 -4.06 11.02
CA ALA A 34 -20.63 -2.78 11.14
C ALA A 34 -21.22 -2.56 12.55
N GLU A 35 -21.70 -3.64 13.18
CA GLU A 35 -22.21 -3.61 14.55
C GLU A 35 -21.08 -3.30 15.54
N ILE A 36 -19.95 -4.00 15.41
CA ILE A 36 -18.76 -3.75 16.23
C ILE A 36 -18.29 -2.31 16.07
N ALA A 37 -18.23 -1.80 14.84
CA ALA A 37 -17.82 -0.42 14.58
C ALA A 37 -18.71 0.58 15.33
N ALA A 38 -20.04 0.44 15.20
CA ALA A 38 -21.00 1.32 15.86
C ALA A 38 -20.88 1.27 17.39
N GLN A 39 -20.61 0.09 17.97
CA GLN A 39 -20.50 -0.09 19.42
C GLN A 39 -19.17 0.42 19.97
N SER A 40 -18.06 0.16 19.27
CA SER A 40 -16.73 0.21 19.86
C SER A 40 -15.75 1.17 19.21
N VAL A 41 -15.99 1.66 17.99
CA VAL A 41 -15.06 2.59 17.33
C VAL A 41 -15.41 4.03 17.68
N ARG A 42 -14.39 4.82 18.02
CA ARG A 42 -14.49 6.27 18.26
C ARG A 42 -13.46 7.02 17.44
N PHE A 43 -13.87 8.13 16.85
CA PHE A 43 -12.97 9.06 16.17
C PHE A 43 -12.66 10.25 17.06
N LYS A 44 -11.40 10.70 17.05
CA LYS A 44 -10.95 11.96 17.64
C LYS A 44 -9.94 12.63 16.71
N GLY A 45 -9.59 13.88 16.98
CA GLY A 45 -8.63 14.63 16.17
C GLY A 45 -9.02 16.10 16.09
N ASN A 46 -8.35 16.87 15.24
CA ASN A 46 -8.75 18.24 14.96
C ASN A 46 -9.91 18.30 13.97
N ASP A 47 -10.79 19.30 14.12
CA ASP A 47 -11.93 19.49 13.21
C ASP A 47 -11.50 19.97 11.83
N GLN A 48 -10.41 20.75 11.74
CA GLN A 48 -9.89 21.27 10.49
C GLN A 48 -8.87 20.30 9.86
N PRO A 49 -8.87 20.16 8.52
CA PRO A 49 -7.89 19.31 7.85
C PRO A 49 -6.49 19.92 7.87
N SER A 50 -5.47 19.06 7.82
CA SER A 50 -4.05 19.46 7.88
C SER A 50 -3.20 18.98 6.70
N VAL A 51 -3.76 18.15 5.81
CA VAL A 51 -3.03 17.61 4.66
C VAL A 51 -3.37 18.44 3.42
N PRO A 52 -2.41 19.12 2.78
CA PRO A 52 -2.66 20.12 1.74
C PRO A 52 -3.04 19.49 0.39
N VAL A 53 -4.23 18.89 0.34
CA VAL A 53 -4.85 18.30 -0.86
C VAL A 53 -6.36 18.47 -0.76
N ASN A 54 -7.05 18.68 -1.88
CA ASN A 54 -8.50 18.90 -1.89
C ASN A 54 -9.32 17.64 -1.58
N TRP A 55 -8.71 16.47 -1.77
CA TRP A 55 -9.29 15.18 -1.45
C TRP A 55 -9.20 14.87 0.05
N ARG A 56 -10.23 14.22 0.58
CA ARG A 56 -10.37 13.89 2.01
C ARG A 56 -9.52 12.68 2.44
N PHE A 57 -8.20 12.82 2.31
CA PHE A 57 -7.23 11.76 2.55
C PHE A 57 -7.25 11.30 4.01
N ALA A 58 -7.25 12.24 4.96
CA ALA A 58 -7.27 11.95 6.39
C ALA A 58 -8.51 11.13 6.80
N GLU A 59 -9.68 11.55 6.34
CA GLU A 59 -10.96 10.88 6.60
C GLU A 59 -11.00 9.49 5.98
N SER A 60 -10.53 9.36 4.73
CA SER A 60 -10.50 8.08 4.03
C SER A 60 -9.58 7.07 4.71
N ALA A 61 -8.38 7.49 5.12
CA ALA A 61 -7.41 6.63 5.82
C ALA A 61 -7.92 6.26 7.21
N ALA A 62 -8.48 7.21 7.96
CA ALA A 62 -9.06 6.97 9.28
C ALA A 62 -10.25 5.99 9.21
N ALA A 63 -11.17 6.18 8.26
CA ALA A 63 -12.30 5.28 8.06
C ALA A 63 -11.84 3.86 7.67
N LEU A 64 -10.82 3.72 6.82
CA LEU A 64 -10.27 2.41 6.48
C LEU A 64 -9.57 1.74 7.67
N LYS A 65 -8.81 2.48 8.50
CA LYS A 65 -8.23 1.93 9.74
C LYS A 65 -9.30 1.54 10.76
N ALA A 66 -10.40 2.30 10.86
CA ALA A 66 -11.55 1.90 11.65
C ALA A 66 -12.21 0.61 11.14
N TYR A 67 -12.34 0.47 9.81
CA TYR A 67 -12.87 -0.74 9.20
C TYR A 67 -11.97 -1.95 9.50
N GLU A 68 -10.65 -1.80 9.32
CA GLU A 68 -9.65 -2.81 9.69
C GLU A 68 -9.75 -3.21 11.17
N ALA A 69 -9.80 -2.24 12.08
CA ALA A 69 -9.94 -2.53 13.51
C ALA A 69 -11.26 -3.24 13.84
N SER A 70 -12.35 -2.92 13.13
CA SER A 70 -13.65 -3.58 13.30
C SER A 70 -13.62 -5.05 12.85
N VAL A 71 -12.95 -5.34 11.73
CA VAL A 71 -12.78 -6.73 11.25
C VAL A 71 -11.80 -7.50 12.12
N LEU A 72 -10.72 -6.87 12.61
CA LEU A 72 -9.83 -7.48 13.59
C LEU A 72 -10.56 -7.81 14.89
N SER A 73 -11.39 -6.90 15.39
CA SER A 73 -12.22 -7.13 16.58
C SER A 73 -13.22 -8.26 16.37
N LEU A 74 -13.79 -8.39 15.17
CA LEU A 74 -14.64 -9.51 14.79
C LEU A 74 -13.87 -10.83 14.80
N LEU A 75 -12.66 -10.85 14.24
CA LEU A 75 -11.77 -12.01 14.29
C LEU A 75 -11.47 -12.39 15.75
N VAL A 76 -11.14 -11.41 16.60
CA VAL A 76 -10.84 -11.63 18.02
C VAL A 76 -12.03 -12.26 18.74
N ARG A 77 -13.23 -11.73 18.50
CA ARG A 77 -14.48 -12.28 19.05
C ARG A 77 -14.72 -13.72 18.60
N LYS A 78 -14.52 -14.01 17.31
CA LYS A 78 -14.77 -15.34 16.73
C LYS A 78 -13.73 -16.38 17.12
N LYS A 79 -12.44 -16.01 17.17
CA LYS A 79 -11.35 -16.95 17.49
C LYS A 79 -11.16 -17.14 18.99
N TYR A 80 -11.24 -16.06 19.77
CA TYR A 80 -10.85 -16.06 21.20
C TYR A 80 -12.04 -15.90 22.16
N GLY A 81 -13.25 -15.65 21.66
CA GLY A 81 -14.46 -15.55 22.49
C GLY A 81 -14.49 -14.33 23.43
N VAL A 82 -13.70 -13.30 23.13
CA VAL A 82 -13.60 -12.06 23.92
C VAL A 82 -13.91 -10.83 23.07
N ASP A 83 -14.35 -9.75 23.71
CA ASP A 83 -14.51 -8.45 23.04
C ASP A 83 -13.19 -7.68 23.03
N ALA A 84 -12.85 -7.07 21.89
CA ALA A 84 -11.63 -6.26 21.75
C ALA A 84 -11.72 -4.91 22.49
N GLY A 85 -12.92 -4.51 22.93
CA GLY A 85 -13.16 -3.27 23.66
C GLY A 85 -13.24 -2.05 22.74
N GLU A 86 -13.20 -0.86 23.35
CA GLU A 86 -13.22 0.40 22.60
C GLU A 86 -11.92 0.62 21.83
N VAL A 87 -12.06 1.02 20.56
CA VAL A 87 -10.97 1.37 19.65
C VAL A 87 -11.06 2.85 19.30
N ILE A 88 -9.98 3.58 19.57
CA ILE A 88 -9.86 4.99 19.19
C ILE A 88 -9.05 5.10 17.90
N ILE A 89 -9.61 5.82 16.92
CA ILE A 89 -8.90 6.27 15.72
C ILE A 89 -8.72 7.79 15.81
N ASP A 90 -7.47 8.23 15.93
CA ASP A 90 -7.13 9.66 15.86
C ASP A 90 -6.88 10.05 14.40
N THR A 91 -7.67 10.98 13.84
CA THR A 91 -7.62 11.35 12.42
C THR A 91 -6.35 12.12 12.06
N ASP A 92 -5.76 12.87 13.00
CA ASP A 92 -4.47 13.54 12.80
C ASP A 92 -3.37 12.47 12.71
N HIS A 93 -3.41 11.48 13.61
CA HIS A 93 -2.49 10.35 13.61
C HIS A 93 -2.62 9.51 12.34
N ALA A 94 -3.85 9.21 11.91
CA ALA A 94 -4.12 8.44 10.70
C ALA A 94 -3.53 9.08 9.44
N SER A 95 -3.45 10.41 9.39
CA SER A 95 -2.81 11.15 8.30
C SER A 95 -1.32 10.81 8.17
N LEU A 96 -0.64 10.47 9.28
CA LEU A 96 0.76 10.05 9.24
C LEU A 96 0.96 8.70 8.53
N PHE A 97 -0.10 7.89 8.36
CA PHE A 97 0.02 6.54 7.79
C PHE A 97 0.53 6.54 6.36
N PHE A 98 -0.03 7.39 5.48
CA PHE A 98 0.43 7.46 4.08
C PHE A 98 1.68 8.32 3.87
N MET A 99 2.16 8.99 4.92
CA MET A 99 3.43 9.73 4.90
C MET A 99 4.51 9.10 5.78
N SER A 100 4.28 7.90 6.34
CA SER A 100 5.16 7.28 7.34
C SER A 100 6.61 7.08 6.86
N PRO A 101 6.89 6.77 5.58
CA PRO A 101 8.28 6.71 5.11
C PRO A 101 8.95 8.08 5.09
N ILE A 102 8.19 9.16 4.84
CA ILE A 102 8.69 10.53 4.67
C ILE A 102 9.01 11.18 6.03
N VAL A 103 8.20 10.89 7.05
CA VAL A 103 8.35 11.47 8.40
C VAL A 103 9.27 10.66 9.31
N ALA A 104 9.87 9.59 8.79
CA ALA A 104 10.76 8.72 9.55
C ALA A 104 12.02 9.45 10.01
N GLN A 105 12.46 9.14 11.21
CA GLN A 105 13.71 9.65 11.78
C GLN A 105 14.57 8.49 12.26
N VAL A 106 15.86 8.75 12.43
CA VAL A 106 16.82 7.83 13.04
C VAL A 106 17.44 8.49 14.27
N ILE A 107 17.66 7.72 15.33
CA ILE A 107 18.37 8.21 16.52
C ILE A 107 19.87 8.23 16.22
N GLY A 108 20.46 9.43 16.22
CA GLY A 108 21.89 9.65 16.04
C GLY A 108 22.73 9.19 17.23
N GLN A 109 24.05 9.23 17.07
CA GLN A 109 25.00 8.92 18.15
C GLN A 109 24.90 9.86 19.36
N ASP A 110 24.38 11.08 19.15
CA ASP A 110 24.09 12.07 20.18
C ASP A 110 22.76 11.82 20.92
N GLY A 111 22.06 10.74 20.58
CA GLY A 111 20.77 10.36 21.16
C GLY A 111 19.58 11.16 20.61
N LYS A 112 19.78 12.03 19.61
CA LYS A 112 18.71 12.86 19.05
C LYS A 112 18.13 12.27 17.77
N PRO A 113 16.82 12.43 17.53
CA PRO A 113 16.23 12.06 16.27
C PRO A 113 16.65 13.02 15.15
N THR A 114 17.01 12.48 14.00
CA THR A 114 17.26 13.23 12.75
C THR A 114 16.44 12.63 11.61
N PRO A 115 15.95 13.43 10.64
CA PRO A 115 15.23 12.91 9.48
C PRO A 115 16.03 11.82 8.76
N PHE A 116 15.36 10.72 8.43
CA PHE A 116 15.99 9.59 7.75
C PHE A 116 15.45 9.47 6.33
N SER A 117 16.36 9.38 5.37
CA SER A 117 16.03 9.03 3.98
C SER A 117 17.01 8.00 3.46
N PRO A 118 16.55 6.82 3.03
CA PRO A 118 17.44 5.80 2.45
C PRO A 118 17.87 6.14 1.01
N LEU A 119 17.37 7.26 0.45
CA LEU A 119 17.88 7.83 -0.82
C LEU A 119 19.18 8.62 -0.62
N ASP A 120 19.50 9.00 0.63
CA ASP A 120 20.76 9.64 0.96
C ASP A 120 21.88 8.58 0.97
N PRO A 121 22.94 8.71 0.14
CA PRO A 121 24.03 7.74 0.09
C PRO A 121 24.70 7.47 1.45
N ARG A 122 24.65 8.42 2.38
CA ARG A 122 25.20 8.27 3.74
C ARG A 122 24.44 7.23 4.57
N ASN A 123 23.19 6.93 4.19
CA ASN A 123 22.31 5.99 4.87
C ASN A 123 22.34 4.57 4.27
N HIS A 124 23.06 4.34 3.16
CA HIS A 124 23.14 3.03 2.51
C HIS A 124 23.75 1.93 3.40
N ARG A 125 24.53 2.31 4.41
CA ARG A 125 25.06 1.40 5.44
C ARG A 125 24.01 0.92 6.45
N ILE A 126 22.88 1.62 6.55
CA ILE A 126 21.75 1.27 7.42
C ILE A 126 20.80 0.38 6.64
N ILE A 127 20.38 0.84 5.45
CA ILE A 127 19.56 0.10 4.50
C ILE A 127 20.20 0.25 3.11
N PRO A 128 20.65 -0.85 2.48
CA PRO A 128 21.25 -0.78 1.16
C PRO A 128 20.34 -0.19 0.09
N ASN A 129 20.95 0.44 -0.91
CA ASN A 129 20.23 0.86 -2.10
C ASN A 129 20.00 -0.34 -3.04
N TYR A 130 18.74 -0.63 -3.34
CA TYR A 130 18.28 -1.68 -4.23
C TYR A 130 17.73 -1.12 -5.56
N ASP A 131 17.86 0.19 -5.79
CA ASP A 131 17.68 0.78 -7.11
C ASP A 131 18.88 0.42 -8.01
N LYS A 132 18.66 -0.58 -8.86
CA LYS A 132 19.67 -1.08 -9.80
C LYS A 132 19.71 -0.31 -11.11
N HIS A 133 18.72 0.53 -11.36
CA HIS A 133 18.54 1.22 -12.63
C HIS A 133 18.72 2.73 -12.52
N ASP A 134 19.04 3.23 -11.33
CA ASP A 134 19.11 4.66 -11.04
C ASP A 134 17.84 5.35 -11.55
N SER A 135 16.71 4.83 -11.06
CA SER A 135 15.37 5.27 -11.38
C SER A 135 15.01 6.61 -10.75
N THR A 136 15.75 7.03 -9.72
CA THR A 136 15.47 8.25 -8.94
C THR A 136 16.41 9.42 -9.24
N SER A 137 17.37 9.30 -10.16
CA SER A 137 18.16 10.47 -10.57
C SER A 137 17.28 11.49 -11.30
N LEU A 138 17.65 12.77 -11.27
CA LEU A 138 16.81 13.88 -11.74
C LEU A 138 16.17 13.63 -13.12
N TYR A 139 16.99 13.43 -14.16
CA TYR A 139 16.50 13.18 -15.53
C TYR A 139 15.65 11.92 -15.63
N ARG A 140 16.06 10.82 -14.99
CA ARG A 140 15.41 9.51 -15.12
C ARG A 140 14.14 9.41 -14.29
N GLY A 141 14.11 10.00 -13.10
CA GLY A 141 12.95 10.10 -12.23
C GLY A 141 11.84 10.97 -12.81
N LEU A 142 12.18 11.93 -13.67
CA LEU A 142 11.21 12.74 -14.41
C LEU A 142 10.48 11.95 -15.52
N THR A 143 10.88 10.73 -15.83
CA THR A 143 10.02 9.81 -16.61
C THR A 143 8.80 9.33 -15.81
N THR A 144 8.71 9.69 -14.53
CA THR A 144 7.52 9.55 -13.68
C THR A 144 6.94 10.93 -13.39
N SER A 145 6.34 11.54 -14.42
CA SER A 145 5.69 12.85 -14.37
C SER A 145 4.57 12.92 -15.42
N ILE A 146 3.72 13.94 -15.32
CA ILE A 146 2.65 14.19 -16.30
C ILE A 146 3.15 15.18 -17.34
N TYR A 147 2.82 14.95 -18.61
CA TYR A 147 3.22 15.79 -19.73
C TYR A 147 2.06 16.01 -20.69
N ARG A 148 2.04 17.18 -21.33
CA ARG A 148 1.03 17.53 -22.34
C ARG A 148 1.31 16.81 -23.66
N THR A 149 0.30 16.23 -24.28
CA THR A 149 0.37 15.52 -25.57
C THR A 149 -0.03 16.42 -26.74
N LYS A 150 0.18 15.95 -27.96
CA LYS A 150 -0.04 16.71 -29.20
C LYS A 150 -1.50 17.13 -29.42
N ASP A 151 -2.45 16.28 -29.05
CA ASP A 151 -3.91 16.54 -29.03
C ASP A 151 -4.35 17.49 -27.90
N GLY A 152 -3.41 17.99 -27.09
CA GLY A 152 -3.71 18.89 -25.98
C GLY A 152 -4.26 18.18 -24.73
N ARG A 153 -4.30 16.85 -24.71
CA ARG A 153 -4.52 16.06 -23.49
C ARG A 153 -3.23 16.00 -22.65
N PHE A 154 -3.28 15.26 -21.57
CA PHE A 154 -2.14 14.95 -20.72
C PHE A 154 -1.93 13.45 -20.64
N PHE A 155 -0.67 13.03 -20.54
CA PHE A 155 -0.27 11.65 -20.35
C PHE A 155 0.65 11.55 -19.14
N HIS A 156 0.34 10.67 -18.20
CA HIS A 156 1.24 10.35 -17.10
C HIS A 156 2.23 9.28 -17.57
N LEU A 157 3.48 9.67 -17.80
CA LEU A 157 4.58 8.73 -18.01
C LEU A 157 4.98 8.10 -16.69
N HIS A 158 5.41 6.83 -16.68
CA HIS A 158 5.98 6.23 -15.48
C HIS A 158 7.27 5.46 -15.80
N GLY A 159 8.36 5.80 -15.12
CA GLY A 159 9.67 5.14 -15.25
C GLY A 159 9.73 3.77 -14.58
N SER A 160 8.77 3.46 -13.71
CA SER A 160 8.78 2.27 -12.85
C SER A 160 10.09 2.20 -12.07
N LEU A 161 10.57 0.99 -11.74
CA LEU A 161 11.91 0.80 -11.18
C LEU A 161 12.98 0.60 -12.27
N ASN A 162 12.62 0.82 -13.55
CA ASN A 162 13.56 0.83 -14.67
C ASN A 162 13.07 1.77 -15.79
N PRO A 163 13.52 3.03 -15.79
CA PRO A 163 13.14 4.02 -16.80
C PRO A 163 13.59 3.74 -18.24
N ASP A 164 14.48 2.77 -18.45
CA ASP A 164 15.08 2.53 -19.78
C ASP A 164 14.02 2.30 -20.86
N ALA A 165 12.96 1.54 -20.52
CA ALA A 165 11.87 1.26 -21.45
C ALA A 165 11.08 2.52 -21.83
N SER A 166 10.79 3.40 -20.86
CA SER A 166 10.08 4.67 -21.10
C SER A 166 10.91 5.62 -21.95
N LEU A 167 12.21 5.73 -21.66
CA LEU A 167 13.13 6.59 -22.41
C LEU A 167 13.31 6.08 -23.85
N ALA A 168 13.53 4.78 -24.02
CA ALA A 168 13.66 4.17 -25.34
C ALA A 168 12.39 4.35 -26.18
N ALA A 169 11.20 4.22 -25.57
CA ALA A 169 9.92 4.43 -26.25
C ALA A 169 9.80 5.84 -26.84
N LEU A 170 10.31 6.86 -26.13
CA LEU A 170 10.31 8.26 -26.58
C LEU A 170 11.49 8.63 -27.48
N GLY A 171 12.38 7.68 -27.80
CA GLY A 171 13.62 7.95 -28.53
C GLY A 171 14.56 8.89 -27.77
N LEU A 172 14.49 8.88 -26.44
CA LEU A 172 15.36 9.65 -25.55
C LEU A 172 16.62 8.85 -25.19
N PRO A 173 17.76 9.51 -24.95
CA PRO A 173 18.94 8.83 -24.47
C PRO A 173 18.67 8.24 -23.08
N ILE A 174 19.16 7.01 -22.85
CA ILE A 174 19.01 6.29 -21.57
C ILE A 174 19.71 7.05 -20.43
N ARG A 175 20.82 7.71 -20.74
CA ARG A 175 21.62 8.55 -19.85
C ARG A 175 21.85 9.88 -20.52
N ASP A 176 21.74 10.96 -19.76
CA ASP A 176 21.88 12.30 -20.29
C ASP A 176 22.55 13.24 -19.29
N ASP A 177 23.87 13.21 -19.27
CA ASP A 177 24.68 14.01 -18.34
C ASP A 177 24.63 15.51 -18.67
N SER A 178 24.03 15.90 -19.81
CA SER A 178 23.88 17.30 -20.20
C SER A 178 22.60 17.96 -19.68
N ALA A 179 21.64 17.18 -19.15
CA ALA A 179 20.45 17.69 -18.49
C ALA A 179 20.67 17.72 -16.97
N THR A 180 21.24 18.81 -16.47
CA THR A 180 21.71 18.90 -15.07
C THR A 180 20.74 19.62 -14.13
N ASP A 181 19.74 20.31 -14.68
CA ASP A 181 18.70 21.02 -13.94
C ASP A 181 17.30 20.53 -14.30
N PHE A 182 16.34 20.84 -13.43
CA PHE A 182 14.98 20.33 -13.49
C PHE A 182 14.25 20.79 -14.76
N ASP A 183 14.34 22.08 -15.10
CA ASP A 183 13.61 22.67 -16.23
C ASP A 183 14.14 22.12 -17.56
N THR A 184 15.46 21.95 -17.69
CA THR A 184 16.08 21.32 -18.86
C THR A 184 15.62 19.87 -19.02
N CYS A 185 15.56 19.09 -17.93
CA CYS A 185 15.07 17.71 -17.98
C CYS A 185 13.60 17.63 -18.41
N VAL A 186 12.73 18.45 -17.78
CA VAL A 186 11.30 18.54 -18.10
C VAL A 186 11.11 18.92 -19.56
N GLY A 187 11.81 19.96 -20.04
CA GLY A 187 11.70 20.44 -21.41
C GLY A 187 12.01 19.36 -22.45
N ARG A 188 13.05 18.54 -22.23
CA ARG A 188 13.44 17.45 -23.14
C ARG A 188 12.40 16.34 -23.23
N ILE A 189 11.86 15.92 -22.09
CA ILE A 189 10.82 14.88 -22.06
C ILE A 189 9.53 15.45 -22.68
N GLN A 190 9.15 16.67 -22.30
CA GLN A 190 7.98 17.35 -22.83
C GLN A 190 8.04 17.54 -24.35
N GLU A 191 9.20 17.89 -24.91
CA GLU A 191 9.40 18.01 -26.37
C GLU A 191 9.09 16.71 -27.09
N LYS A 192 9.48 15.56 -26.52
CA LYS A 192 9.18 14.25 -27.11
C LYS A 192 7.72 13.88 -26.94
N VAL A 193 7.14 14.08 -25.76
CA VAL A 193 5.72 13.77 -25.53
C VAL A 193 4.80 14.59 -26.44
N LEU A 194 5.13 15.86 -26.71
CA LEU A 194 4.37 16.73 -27.63
C LEU A 194 4.34 16.25 -29.09
N GLN A 195 5.14 15.24 -29.45
CA GLN A 195 5.15 14.66 -30.80
C GLN A 195 4.12 13.53 -30.96
N HIS A 196 3.50 13.08 -29.85
CA HIS A 196 2.57 11.96 -29.84
C HIS A 196 1.14 12.39 -29.48
N GLU A 197 0.15 11.81 -30.14
CA GLU A 197 -1.24 11.85 -29.66
C GLU A 197 -1.38 11.01 -28.39
N SER A 198 -2.30 11.35 -27.49
CA SER A 198 -2.43 10.65 -26.20
C SER A 198 -2.75 9.16 -26.34
N GLY A 199 -3.62 8.79 -27.30
CA GLY A 199 -3.95 7.39 -27.59
C GLY A 199 -2.80 6.60 -28.21
N GLU A 200 -1.99 7.23 -29.07
CA GLU A 200 -0.79 6.62 -29.64
C GLU A 200 0.25 6.35 -28.56
N LEU A 201 0.42 7.30 -27.63
CA LEU A 201 1.34 7.17 -26.51
C LEU A 201 0.88 6.10 -25.51
N ASP A 202 -0.44 5.97 -25.28
CA ASP A 202 -1.02 4.90 -24.47
C ASP A 202 -0.70 3.52 -25.03
N GLU A 203 -0.90 3.31 -26.34
CA GLU A 203 -0.56 2.06 -27.03
C GLU A 203 0.96 1.81 -27.01
N LEU A 204 1.76 2.84 -27.28
CA LEU A 204 3.22 2.75 -27.28
C LEU A 204 3.74 2.29 -25.91
N MET A 205 3.29 2.94 -24.84
CA MET A 205 3.77 2.63 -23.49
C MET A 205 3.23 1.30 -22.99
N ASN A 206 1.91 1.11 -23.00
CA ASN A 206 1.28 -0.06 -22.35
C ASN A 206 1.40 -1.34 -23.18
N GLU A 207 1.19 -1.27 -24.49
CA GLU A 207 1.09 -2.47 -25.33
C GLU A 207 2.43 -2.86 -25.96
N LYS A 208 3.20 -1.88 -26.47
CA LYS A 208 4.48 -2.13 -27.14
C LYS A 208 5.65 -2.26 -26.16
N HIS A 209 5.77 -1.33 -25.22
CA HIS A 209 6.87 -1.30 -24.26
C HIS A 209 6.53 -1.95 -22.90
N ARG A 210 5.26 -2.30 -22.66
CA ARG A 210 4.77 -2.90 -21.40
C ARG A 210 5.19 -2.11 -20.17
N GLN A 211 5.13 -0.79 -20.31
CA GLN A 211 5.53 0.17 -19.32
C GLN A 211 4.32 0.96 -18.84
N ALA A 212 4.29 1.23 -17.54
CA ALA A 212 3.16 1.94 -16.94
C ALA A 212 3.04 3.35 -17.52
N GLY A 213 1.81 3.72 -17.83
CA GLY A 213 1.44 5.05 -18.31
C GLY A 213 -0.07 5.11 -18.55
N CYS A 214 -0.65 6.30 -18.54
CA CYS A 214 -2.06 6.45 -18.90
C CYS A 214 -2.38 7.86 -19.40
N VAL A 215 -3.42 7.95 -20.21
CA VAL A 215 -4.07 9.21 -20.57
C VAL A 215 -4.78 9.79 -19.33
N GLY A 216 -4.66 11.09 -19.14
CA GLY A 216 -5.40 11.82 -18.11
C GLY A 216 -6.88 11.85 -18.41
N LEU A 217 -7.67 11.36 -17.47
CA LEU A 217 -9.12 11.34 -17.56
C LEU A 217 -9.71 12.17 -16.42
N SER A 218 -10.86 12.77 -16.66
CA SER A 218 -11.78 13.17 -15.59
C SER A 218 -12.46 11.93 -14.98
N MET A 219 -13.08 12.09 -13.80
CA MET A 219 -13.87 11.01 -13.19
C MET A 219 -15.00 10.54 -14.12
N GLU A 220 -15.68 11.49 -14.79
CA GLU A 220 -16.75 11.18 -15.73
C GLU A 220 -16.23 10.34 -16.92
N GLU A 221 -15.12 10.74 -17.52
CA GLU A 221 -14.48 9.98 -18.59
C GLU A 221 -14.04 8.59 -18.13
N TYR A 222 -13.51 8.46 -16.90
CA TYR A 222 -13.15 7.16 -16.35
C TYR A 222 -14.36 6.23 -16.24
N PHE A 223 -15.45 6.66 -15.60
CA PHE A 223 -16.66 5.84 -15.49
C PHE A 223 -17.34 5.58 -16.84
N ALA A 224 -17.15 6.47 -17.81
CA ALA A 224 -17.57 6.28 -19.20
C ALA A 224 -16.60 5.43 -20.03
N SER A 225 -15.43 5.05 -19.51
CA SER A 225 -14.51 4.13 -20.18
C SER A 225 -14.97 2.67 -20.05
N GLU A 226 -14.44 1.78 -20.91
CA GLU A 226 -14.73 0.36 -20.81
C GLU A 226 -14.21 -0.24 -19.48
N SER A 227 -12.99 0.13 -19.07
CA SER A 227 -12.41 -0.32 -17.80
C SER A 227 -13.16 0.20 -16.59
N GLY A 228 -13.55 1.48 -16.58
CA GLY A 228 -14.33 2.05 -15.47
C GLY A 228 -15.68 1.37 -15.31
N ARG A 229 -16.43 1.15 -16.40
CA ARG A 229 -17.69 0.38 -16.36
C ARG A 229 -17.51 -1.05 -15.87
N ALA A 230 -16.45 -1.72 -16.31
CA ALA A 230 -16.19 -3.11 -15.93
C ALA A 230 -15.88 -3.26 -14.43
N ASN A 231 -15.15 -2.29 -13.85
CA ASN A 231 -14.76 -2.32 -12.45
C ASN A 231 -15.76 -1.61 -11.51
N HIS A 232 -16.74 -0.85 -12.03
CA HIS A 232 -17.66 -0.05 -11.20
C HIS A 232 -18.47 -0.87 -10.17
N LYS A 233 -18.64 -2.18 -10.41
CA LYS A 233 -19.32 -3.10 -9.48
C LYS A 233 -18.40 -3.70 -8.42
N ALA A 234 -17.09 -3.59 -8.58
CA ALA A 234 -16.14 -4.05 -7.57
C ALA A 234 -16.34 -3.22 -6.29
N GLY A 235 -16.26 -3.91 -5.15
CA GLY A 235 -16.14 -3.22 -3.85
C GLY A 235 -14.72 -2.72 -3.63
N LEU A 236 -14.39 -2.41 -2.38
CA LEU A 236 -12.99 -2.12 -2.00
C LEU A 236 -12.06 -3.31 -2.27
N TYR A 237 -12.56 -4.53 -2.09
CA TYR A 237 -11.91 -5.78 -2.46
C TYR A 237 -12.98 -6.79 -2.92
N GLU A 238 -12.54 -7.86 -3.57
CA GLU A 238 -13.36 -8.98 -4.02
C GLU A 238 -12.92 -10.27 -3.33
N LEU A 239 -13.89 -11.14 -3.04
CA LEU A 239 -13.66 -12.44 -2.41
C LEU A 239 -14.11 -13.58 -3.33
N SER A 240 -13.31 -14.63 -3.38
CA SER A 240 -13.63 -15.88 -4.07
C SER A 240 -13.41 -17.07 -3.13
N HIS A 241 -14.35 -18.01 -3.09
CA HIS A 241 -14.24 -19.24 -2.31
C HIS A 241 -13.93 -20.43 -3.24
N PHE A 242 -13.01 -21.29 -2.82
CA PHE A 242 -12.58 -22.46 -3.56
C PHE A 242 -12.72 -23.70 -2.66
N ASP A 243 -13.76 -24.48 -2.92
CA ASP A 243 -14.02 -25.74 -2.22
C ASP A 243 -13.85 -26.95 -3.15
N TYR A 244 -12.70 -27.62 -2.99
CA TYR A 244 -12.35 -28.77 -3.80
C TYR A 244 -13.12 -30.02 -3.35
N GLY A 245 -14.28 -30.26 -3.95
CA GLY A 245 -15.16 -31.40 -3.65
C GLY A 245 -16.65 -31.12 -3.92
N SER A 246 -17.01 -29.87 -4.16
CA SER A 246 -18.39 -29.43 -4.44
C SER A 246 -18.87 -29.77 -5.87
N ASP A 247 -17.95 -29.93 -6.82
CA ASP A 247 -18.26 -30.21 -8.24
C ASP A 247 -18.37 -31.70 -8.59
N GLY A 248 -18.49 -32.60 -7.60
CA GLY A 248 -18.67 -34.03 -7.81
C GLY A 248 -17.44 -34.80 -8.29
N GLY A 249 -16.25 -34.17 -8.33
CA GLY A 249 -14.96 -34.84 -8.53
C GLY A 249 -14.43 -35.47 -7.24
N GLU A 250 -13.46 -36.39 -7.35
CA GLU A 250 -12.79 -37.11 -6.24
C GLU A 250 -11.91 -36.20 -5.33
N GLY A 251 -12.35 -34.98 -5.02
CA GLY A 251 -11.70 -34.05 -4.11
C GLY A 251 -12.31 -34.08 -2.70
N THR A 252 -11.46 -34.17 -1.68
CA THR A 252 -11.88 -33.99 -0.28
C THR A 252 -12.10 -32.52 0.04
N HIS A 253 -13.32 -32.17 0.48
CA HIS A 253 -13.65 -30.89 1.11
C HIS A 253 -12.60 -30.53 2.17
N LEU A 254 -12.08 -29.30 2.13
CA LEU A 254 -11.12 -28.84 3.12
C LEU A 254 -11.86 -28.29 4.35
N PRO A 255 -11.60 -28.80 5.57
CA PRO A 255 -12.40 -28.48 6.74
C PRO A 255 -12.26 -27.02 7.16
N ALA A 256 -13.30 -26.54 7.85
CA ALA A 256 -13.29 -25.27 8.56
C ALA A 256 -12.20 -25.26 9.64
N ALA A 257 -11.26 -24.33 9.53
CA ALA A 257 -10.12 -24.25 10.45
C ALA A 257 -9.47 -22.86 10.47
N TRP A 258 -9.09 -22.43 11.67
CA TRP A 258 -8.08 -21.40 11.87
C TRP A 258 -6.68 -21.91 11.43
N TRP A 259 -5.69 -21.03 11.43
CA TRP A 259 -4.29 -21.45 11.29
C TRP A 259 -3.83 -22.27 12.52
N PRO A 260 -2.80 -23.12 12.38
CA PRO A 260 -2.32 -23.92 13.50
C PRO A 260 -1.67 -23.02 14.56
N GLU A 261 -1.81 -23.40 15.83
CA GLU A 261 -1.03 -22.77 16.89
C GLU A 261 0.46 -23.08 16.71
N GLN A 262 1.30 -22.07 17.00
CA GLN A 262 2.76 -22.20 16.97
C GLN A 262 3.28 -22.15 18.40
N PRO A 263 3.90 -23.22 18.93
CA PRO A 263 4.32 -23.28 20.34
C PRO A 263 5.28 -22.16 20.75
N SER A 264 6.19 -21.77 19.85
CA SER A 264 7.11 -20.65 20.09
C SER A 264 6.40 -19.30 20.10
N ARG A 265 5.19 -19.20 19.51
CA ARG A 265 4.46 -17.95 19.35
C ARG A 265 2.95 -18.19 19.35
N PRO A 266 2.37 -18.53 20.51
CA PRO A 266 0.96 -18.88 20.63
C PRO A 266 0.08 -17.68 20.32
N SER A 267 -1.05 -17.94 19.67
CA SER A 267 -2.02 -16.89 19.38
C SER A 267 -2.85 -16.55 20.61
N SER A 268 -3.27 -15.29 20.72
CA SER A 268 -4.10 -14.79 21.83
C SER A 268 -4.91 -13.58 21.38
N ALA A 269 -5.88 -13.14 22.18
CA ALA A 269 -6.56 -11.88 21.92
C ALA A 269 -5.56 -10.70 21.86
N THR A 270 -4.53 -10.70 22.72
CA THR A 270 -3.49 -9.64 22.74
C THR A 270 -2.63 -9.62 21.48
N ARG A 271 -2.36 -10.78 20.88
CA ARG A 271 -1.64 -10.88 19.59
C ARG A 271 -2.48 -11.71 18.63
N PRO A 272 -3.53 -11.13 18.01
CA PRO A 272 -4.57 -11.88 17.31
C PRO A 272 -4.10 -12.74 16.16
N LEU A 273 -3.02 -12.36 15.48
CA LEU A 273 -2.47 -13.11 14.34
C LEU A 273 -1.19 -13.87 14.67
N ALA A 274 -0.78 -13.96 15.94
CA ALA A 274 0.39 -14.76 16.30
C ALA A 274 0.26 -16.21 15.81
N GLY A 275 1.38 -16.74 15.30
CA GLY A 275 1.47 -18.06 14.68
C GLY A 275 0.99 -18.14 13.22
N LEU A 276 0.27 -17.13 12.69
CA LEU A 276 -0.12 -17.07 11.27
C LEU A 276 1.12 -16.84 10.41
N LYS A 277 1.37 -17.70 9.42
CA LYS A 277 2.50 -17.57 8.48
C LYS A 277 2.06 -16.92 7.17
N VAL A 278 2.76 -15.87 6.75
CA VAL A 278 2.47 -15.11 5.51
C VAL A 278 3.68 -15.14 4.58
N VAL A 279 3.52 -15.65 3.37
CA VAL A 279 4.51 -15.46 2.29
C VAL A 279 4.16 -14.17 1.55
N ASP A 280 5.09 -13.23 1.61
CA ASP A 280 4.96 -11.90 1.02
C ASP A 280 5.78 -11.83 -0.29
N LEU A 281 5.08 -11.86 -1.42
CA LEU A 281 5.61 -11.70 -2.79
C LEU A 281 5.35 -10.28 -3.30
N THR A 282 5.60 -9.27 -2.47
CA THR A 282 5.31 -7.87 -2.79
C THR A 282 6.54 -6.95 -2.71
N ARG A 283 6.46 -5.83 -3.42
CA ARG A 283 7.47 -4.77 -3.52
C ARG A 283 6.76 -3.41 -3.53
N VAL A 284 7.52 -2.33 -3.42
CA VAL A 284 6.99 -0.95 -3.47
C VAL A 284 6.12 -0.64 -2.24
N ILE A 285 4.82 -0.34 -2.35
CA ILE A 285 4.03 0.24 -1.24
C ILE A 285 2.75 -0.52 -0.91
N ALA A 286 1.81 -0.70 -1.86
CA ALA A 286 0.49 -1.27 -1.56
C ALA A 286 0.54 -2.67 -0.93
N GLY A 287 1.17 -3.63 -1.62
CA GLY A 287 1.40 -4.97 -1.10
C GLY A 287 2.21 -4.98 0.21
N PRO A 288 3.35 -4.27 0.32
CA PRO A 288 4.11 -4.22 1.57
C PRO A 288 3.35 -3.57 2.73
N SER A 289 2.52 -2.56 2.49
CA SER A 289 1.64 -1.98 3.52
C SER A 289 0.65 -3.02 4.05
N MET A 290 0.06 -3.82 3.16
CA MET A 290 -0.85 -4.92 3.50
C MET A 290 -0.22 -5.95 4.44
N THR A 291 0.96 -6.46 4.10
CA THR A 291 1.63 -7.49 4.90
C THR A 291 2.28 -6.92 6.16
N ARG A 292 2.64 -5.63 6.16
CA ARG A 292 3.06 -4.90 7.37
C ARG A 292 1.92 -4.81 8.37
N ALA A 293 0.70 -4.50 7.92
CA ALA A 293 -0.48 -4.47 8.80
C ALA A 293 -0.76 -5.85 9.43
N LEU A 294 -0.63 -6.94 8.68
CA LEU A 294 -0.73 -8.29 9.24
C LEU A 294 0.35 -8.55 10.31
N ALA A 295 1.59 -8.12 10.06
CA ALA A 295 2.68 -8.24 11.03
C ALA A 295 2.43 -7.39 12.30
N GLU A 296 1.88 -6.19 12.15
CA GLU A 296 1.48 -5.31 13.25
C GLU A 296 0.48 -6.00 14.19
N MET A 297 -0.39 -6.86 13.65
CA MET A 297 -1.37 -7.67 14.40
C MET A 297 -0.80 -9.01 14.92
N GLY A 298 0.46 -9.32 14.61
CA GLY A 298 1.19 -10.48 15.13
C GLY A 298 1.51 -11.58 14.14
N ALA A 299 1.20 -11.43 12.85
CA ALA A 299 1.57 -12.43 11.84
C ALA A 299 3.09 -12.54 11.67
N SER A 300 3.55 -13.74 11.35
CA SER A 300 4.92 -14.03 10.96
C SER A 300 5.06 -13.94 9.43
N VAL A 301 5.76 -12.92 8.94
CA VAL A 301 5.82 -12.61 7.51
C VAL A 301 7.22 -12.91 6.96
N MET A 302 7.28 -13.74 5.92
CA MET A 302 8.50 -13.99 5.14
C MET A 302 8.35 -13.33 3.77
N ARG A 303 9.07 -12.21 3.59
CA ARG A 303 9.12 -11.50 2.31
C ARG A 303 10.18 -12.09 1.41
N VAL A 304 9.75 -12.51 0.22
CA VAL A 304 10.63 -13.14 -0.77
C VAL A 304 10.94 -12.14 -1.87
N THR A 305 12.23 -11.86 -2.05
CA THR A 305 12.75 -11.04 -3.15
C THR A 305 13.81 -11.84 -3.91
N SER A 306 14.41 -11.26 -4.95
CA SER A 306 15.53 -11.89 -5.67
C SER A 306 16.73 -10.95 -5.68
N PRO A 307 17.96 -11.49 -5.63
CA PRO A 307 19.18 -10.69 -5.77
C PRO A 307 19.29 -10.05 -7.15
N ASN A 308 18.43 -10.43 -8.11
CA ASN A 308 18.37 -9.89 -9.47
C ASN A 308 17.24 -8.88 -9.69
N LEU A 309 16.30 -8.73 -8.76
CA LEU A 309 15.22 -7.74 -8.85
C LEU A 309 15.63 -6.38 -8.27
N ALA A 310 15.26 -5.29 -8.95
CA ALA A 310 15.33 -3.94 -8.36
C ALA A 310 14.30 -3.80 -7.23
N ASP A 311 14.40 -2.79 -6.39
CA ASP A 311 13.38 -2.55 -5.37
C ASP A 311 13.37 -1.07 -4.92
N LEU A 312 12.29 -0.64 -4.29
CA LEU A 312 12.16 0.72 -3.80
C LEU A 312 12.76 0.84 -2.39
N SER A 313 14.06 1.11 -2.29
CA SER A 313 14.73 1.31 -0.98
C SER A 313 14.11 2.44 -0.16
N ALA A 314 13.49 3.43 -0.82
CA ALA A 314 12.84 4.61 -0.23
C ALA A 314 11.83 4.32 0.88
N VAL A 315 11.35 3.08 0.98
CA VAL A 315 10.28 2.69 1.91
C VAL A 315 10.65 1.52 2.82
N HIS A 316 11.83 0.91 2.69
CA HIS A 316 12.19 -0.28 3.47
C HIS A 316 12.24 -0.01 4.97
N HIS A 317 12.71 1.17 5.40
CA HIS A 317 12.78 1.54 6.82
C HIS A 317 11.42 1.61 7.52
N ASP A 318 10.33 1.65 6.75
CA ASP A 318 8.97 1.67 7.26
C ASP A 318 8.15 0.43 6.86
N LEU A 319 8.22 0.01 5.59
CA LEU A 319 7.37 -1.05 5.07
C LEU A 319 7.89 -2.48 5.29
N SER A 320 9.09 -2.63 5.85
CA SER A 320 9.68 -3.95 6.18
C SER A 320 9.60 -4.31 7.67
N TRP A 321 8.95 -3.50 8.53
CA TRP A 321 8.77 -3.86 9.94
C TRP A 321 7.93 -5.12 10.11
N GLY A 322 8.37 -6.01 11.02
CA GLY A 322 7.69 -7.26 11.34
C GLY A 322 7.85 -8.36 10.28
N LYS A 323 8.77 -8.20 9.32
CA LYS A 323 8.98 -9.15 8.22
C LYS A 323 10.42 -9.64 8.18
N TRP A 324 10.60 -10.94 8.06
CA TRP A 324 11.86 -11.48 7.53
C TRP A 324 11.95 -11.22 6.04
N SER A 325 13.16 -11.11 5.50
CA SER A 325 13.39 -10.93 4.07
C SER A 325 14.47 -11.86 3.53
N CYS A 326 14.09 -12.75 2.63
CA CYS A 326 15.00 -13.71 2.00
C CYS A 326 15.15 -13.46 0.49
N HIS A 327 16.18 -14.09 -0.07
CA HIS A 327 16.45 -14.12 -1.49
C HIS A 327 16.17 -15.50 -2.08
N LEU A 328 15.33 -15.52 -3.12
CA LEU A 328 15.08 -16.68 -3.98
C LEU A 328 15.05 -16.22 -5.42
N ASP A 329 15.86 -16.86 -6.27
CA ASP A 329 15.80 -16.65 -7.72
C ASP A 329 14.90 -17.71 -8.36
N LEU A 330 13.71 -17.32 -8.80
CA LEU A 330 12.73 -18.24 -9.38
C LEU A 330 13.10 -18.73 -10.80
N ASP A 331 14.25 -18.34 -11.32
CA ASP A 331 14.87 -18.96 -12.51
C ASP A 331 15.81 -20.12 -12.11
N VAL A 332 16.05 -20.33 -10.81
CA VAL A 332 16.82 -21.45 -10.25
C VAL A 332 15.86 -22.50 -9.67
N PRO A 333 15.82 -23.74 -10.22
CA PRO A 333 14.87 -24.77 -9.77
C PRO A 333 14.93 -25.08 -8.27
N GLY A 334 16.13 -25.04 -7.66
CA GLY A 334 16.31 -25.26 -6.23
C GLY A 334 15.65 -24.18 -5.36
N ASP A 335 15.60 -22.94 -5.84
CA ASP A 335 14.95 -21.83 -5.13
C ASP A 335 13.43 -21.85 -5.31
N CYS A 336 12.93 -22.35 -6.45
CA CYS A 336 11.51 -22.64 -6.62
C CYS A 336 11.00 -23.65 -5.57
N GLU A 337 11.77 -24.70 -5.28
CA GLU A 337 11.39 -25.67 -4.26
C GLU A 337 11.44 -25.08 -2.84
N LYS A 338 12.39 -24.18 -2.55
CA LYS A 338 12.40 -23.43 -1.28
C LYS A 338 11.18 -22.53 -1.13
N LEU A 339 10.75 -21.85 -2.20
CA LEU A 339 9.51 -21.07 -2.17
C LEU A 339 8.30 -21.98 -1.91
N TRP A 340 8.24 -23.15 -2.56
CA TRP A 340 7.20 -24.12 -2.26
C TRP A 340 7.23 -24.62 -0.83
N ALA A 341 8.41 -24.86 -0.24
CA ALA A 341 8.54 -25.21 1.16
C ALA A 341 7.95 -24.12 2.07
N LEU A 342 8.25 -22.84 1.82
CA LEU A 342 7.66 -21.71 2.55
C LEU A 342 6.13 -21.68 2.40
N ILE A 343 5.60 -21.81 1.17
CA ILE A 343 4.16 -21.77 0.86
C ILE A 343 3.42 -22.94 1.51
N ARG A 344 4.01 -24.14 1.54
CA ARG A 344 3.40 -25.31 2.20
C ARG A 344 3.22 -25.10 3.70
N GLU A 345 3.94 -24.19 4.34
CA GLU A 345 3.69 -23.86 5.73
C GLU A 345 2.84 -22.60 5.93
N ALA A 346 2.56 -21.84 4.87
CA ALA A 346 1.88 -20.55 4.94
C ALA A 346 0.37 -20.66 5.04
N ASP A 347 -0.25 -19.70 5.72
CA ASP A 347 -1.70 -19.52 5.80
C ASP A 347 -2.19 -18.50 4.77
N VAL A 348 -1.31 -17.59 4.38
CA VAL A 348 -1.58 -16.50 3.44
C VAL A 348 -0.40 -16.38 2.47
N VAL A 349 -0.70 -16.21 1.19
CA VAL A 349 0.25 -15.73 0.18
C VAL A 349 -0.27 -14.40 -0.34
N VAL A 350 0.58 -13.38 -0.41
CA VAL A 350 0.26 -12.07 -0.98
C VAL A 350 1.13 -11.84 -2.21
N ASP A 351 0.51 -11.61 -3.37
CA ASP A 351 1.17 -11.39 -4.66
C ASP A 351 0.88 -9.97 -5.17
N GLY A 352 1.94 -9.17 -5.28
CA GLY A 352 1.90 -7.80 -5.82
C GLY A 352 2.62 -7.67 -7.17
N TYR A 353 2.87 -8.79 -7.87
CA TYR A 353 3.41 -8.74 -9.22
C TYR A 353 2.31 -8.50 -10.24
N ARG A 354 2.70 -8.00 -11.42
CA ARG A 354 1.78 -7.78 -12.54
C ARG A 354 0.93 -9.04 -12.80
N PRO A 355 -0.38 -8.91 -13.05
CA PRO A 355 -1.25 -10.05 -13.30
C PRO A 355 -0.67 -11.05 -14.32
N GLY A 356 -0.70 -12.34 -13.96
CA GLY A 356 -0.10 -13.42 -14.76
C GLY A 356 1.40 -13.67 -14.52
N ALA A 357 2.13 -12.80 -13.81
CA ALA A 357 3.57 -12.98 -13.59
C ALA A 357 3.88 -14.22 -12.74
N MET A 358 3.20 -14.39 -11.60
CA MET A 358 3.39 -15.55 -10.75
C MET A 358 2.80 -16.83 -11.37
N ASP A 359 1.73 -16.71 -12.16
CA ASP A 359 1.17 -17.85 -12.93
C ASP A 359 2.22 -18.42 -13.88
N ARG A 360 2.92 -17.58 -14.66
CA ARG A 360 4.00 -18.01 -15.57
C ARG A 360 5.19 -18.65 -14.85
N ARG A 361 5.39 -18.35 -13.58
CA ARG A 361 6.44 -18.94 -12.73
C ARG A 361 5.95 -20.15 -11.94
N GLY A 362 4.68 -20.53 -12.08
CA GLY A 362 4.08 -21.69 -11.39
C GLY A 362 3.61 -21.43 -9.96
N PHE A 363 3.59 -20.17 -9.50
CA PHE A 363 3.19 -19.76 -8.14
C PHE A 363 1.92 -18.90 -8.13
N GLY A 364 1.14 -18.97 -9.20
CA GLY A 364 -0.17 -18.34 -9.30
C GLY A 364 -1.18 -18.91 -8.32
N ARG A 365 -2.32 -18.23 -8.17
CA ARG A 365 -3.38 -18.59 -7.22
C ARG A 365 -3.74 -20.06 -7.30
N ASP A 366 -4.12 -20.56 -8.47
CA ASP A 366 -4.60 -21.93 -8.65
C ASP A 366 -3.54 -22.98 -8.25
N ALA A 367 -2.27 -22.73 -8.57
CA ALA A 367 -1.17 -23.62 -8.19
C ALA A 367 -0.96 -23.65 -6.67
N VAL A 368 -1.02 -22.49 -6.01
CA VAL A 368 -0.89 -22.40 -4.55
C VAL A 368 -2.08 -23.03 -3.84
N LEU A 369 -3.30 -22.80 -4.33
CA LEU A 369 -4.49 -23.42 -3.79
C LEU A 369 -4.45 -24.95 -3.92
N ALA A 370 -3.96 -25.47 -5.05
CA ALA A 370 -3.76 -26.90 -5.26
C ALA A 370 -2.70 -27.48 -4.31
N ALA A 371 -1.56 -26.80 -4.13
CA ALA A 371 -0.51 -27.22 -3.21
C ALA A 371 -0.99 -27.25 -1.75
N ALA A 372 -1.86 -26.30 -1.36
CA ALA A 372 -2.40 -26.24 0.00
C ALA A 372 -3.24 -27.48 0.37
N ARG A 373 -3.85 -28.17 -0.61
CA ARG A 373 -4.70 -29.36 -0.39
C ARG A 373 -3.97 -30.48 0.36
N ILE A 374 -2.67 -30.66 0.08
CA ILE A 374 -1.82 -31.71 0.66
C ILE A 374 -1.78 -31.61 2.20
N ARG A 375 -2.08 -30.43 2.75
CA ARG A 375 -2.00 -30.12 4.18
C ARG A 375 -3.30 -30.38 4.93
N GLY A 376 -4.37 -30.75 4.22
CA GLY A 376 -5.69 -30.93 4.80
C GLY A 376 -6.33 -29.64 5.33
N ARG A 377 -5.85 -28.46 4.90
CA ARG A 377 -6.38 -27.14 5.29
C ARG A 377 -6.30 -26.14 4.13
N GLY A 378 -7.25 -25.22 4.06
CA GLY A 378 -7.26 -24.16 3.05
C GLY A 378 -6.18 -23.09 3.25
N ILE A 379 -6.00 -22.25 2.24
CA ILE A 379 -5.09 -21.10 2.24
C ILE A 379 -5.81 -19.85 1.74
N VAL A 380 -5.33 -18.67 2.13
CA VAL A 380 -5.74 -17.39 1.53
C VAL A 380 -4.69 -16.96 0.51
N TYR A 381 -5.11 -16.60 -0.70
CA TYR A 381 -4.25 -16.02 -1.73
C TYR A 381 -4.76 -14.62 -2.07
N ALA A 382 -4.01 -13.60 -1.66
CA ALA A 382 -4.35 -12.20 -1.92
C ALA A 382 -3.52 -11.66 -3.08
N ARG A 383 -4.15 -10.87 -3.94
CA ARG A 383 -3.48 -10.14 -5.03
C ARG A 383 -3.89 -8.70 -5.05
N GLU A 384 -2.95 -7.86 -5.46
CA GLU A 384 -3.21 -6.45 -5.76
C GLU A 384 -2.77 -6.10 -7.18
N ASN A 385 -3.46 -5.14 -7.79
CA ASN A 385 -2.98 -4.48 -9.00
C ASN A 385 -3.39 -2.99 -9.04
N CYS A 386 -3.01 -2.28 -10.09
CA CYS A 386 -3.43 -0.89 -10.26
C CYS A 386 -4.87 -0.74 -10.76
N TYR A 387 -5.23 -1.46 -11.84
CA TYR A 387 -6.39 -1.08 -12.67
C TYR A 387 -7.73 -1.68 -12.24
N GLY A 388 -7.73 -2.70 -11.40
CA GLY A 388 -8.86 -3.58 -11.14
C GLY A 388 -8.74 -4.91 -11.88
N TRP A 389 -9.62 -5.85 -11.55
CA TRP A 389 -9.57 -7.23 -12.05
C TRP A 389 -10.50 -7.50 -13.22
N HIS A 390 -11.17 -6.45 -13.72
CA HIS A 390 -12.11 -6.51 -14.84
C HIS A 390 -11.74 -5.51 -15.95
N GLY A 391 -12.23 -5.77 -17.16
CA GLY A 391 -12.06 -4.86 -18.30
C GLY A 391 -10.68 -4.91 -18.96
N PRO A 392 -10.47 -4.09 -20.01
CA PRO A 392 -9.32 -4.24 -20.89
C PRO A 392 -7.98 -3.88 -20.22
N TRP A 393 -7.96 -3.05 -19.18
CA TRP A 393 -6.72 -2.62 -18.53
C TRP A 393 -6.19 -3.56 -17.44
N MET A 394 -6.93 -4.64 -17.10
CA MET A 394 -6.58 -5.54 -15.97
C MET A 394 -5.17 -6.15 -16.02
N HIS A 395 -4.56 -6.22 -17.20
CA HIS A 395 -3.25 -6.84 -17.41
C HIS A 395 -2.09 -5.83 -17.45
N ARG A 396 -2.39 -4.53 -17.46
CA ARG A 396 -1.40 -3.45 -17.62
C ARG A 396 -0.57 -3.27 -16.35
N SER A 397 0.65 -2.76 -16.52
CA SER A 397 1.46 -2.29 -15.39
C SER A 397 0.88 -1.00 -14.85
N GLY A 398 0.85 -0.82 -13.54
CA GLY A 398 0.44 0.44 -12.95
C GLY A 398 1.08 0.71 -11.60
N TRP A 399 0.82 1.90 -11.11
CA TRP A 399 1.38 2.56 -9.93
C TRP A 399 0.31 3.51 -9.40
N GLN A 400 0.43 3.98 -8.16
CA GLN A 400 -0.56 4.93 -7.64
C GLN A 400 -0.75 6.15 -8.54
N GLN A 401 0.31 6.77 -9.06
CA GLN A 401 0.16 7.98 -9.85
C GLN A 401 -0.62 7.73 -11.15
N ILE A 402 -0.60 6.49 -11.64
CA ILE A 402 -1.43 6.03 -12.76
C ILE A 402 -2.89 5.88 -12.32
N SER A 403 -3.15 5.29 -11.15
CA SER A 403 -4.49 5.24 -10.55
C SER A 403 -5.08 6.64 -10.36
N ASP A 404 -4.32 7.55 -9.74
CA ASP A 404 -4.70 8.93 -9.47
C ASP A 404 -5.04 9.68 -10.76
N MET A 405 -4.23 9.47 -11.81
CA MET A 405 -4.43 10.10 -13.11
C MET A 405 -5.63 9.54 -13.87
N CYS A 406 -5.73 8.21 -14.02
CA CYS A 406 -6.79 7.61 -14.82
C CYS A 406 -8.16 7.66 -14.12
N CYS A 407 -8.21 7.71 -12.79
CA CYS A 407 -9.46 7.89 -12.03
C CYS A 407 -9.86 9.36 -11.85
N GLY A 408 -9.09 10.32 -12.36
CA GLY A 408 -9.40 11.75 -12.31
C GLY A 408 -9.11 12.46 -10.99
N ILE A 409 -8.40 11.81 -10.07
CA ILE A 409 -7.92 12.40 -8.82
C ILE A 409 -6.92 13.53 -9.11
N SER A 410 -5.98 13.31 -10.04
CA SER A 410 -5.00 14.31 -10.44
C SER A 410 -5.64 15.53 -11.10
N MET A 411 -6.66 15.33 -11.93
CA MET A 411 -7.44 16.42 -12.53
C MET A 411 -8.21 17.21 -11.48
N GLY A 412 -8.77 16.54 -10.47
CA GLY A 412 -9.43 17.21 -9.34
C GLY A 412 -8.48 18.10 -8.55
N PHE A 413 -7.27 17.61 -8.29
CA PHE A 413 -6.30 18.38 -7.51
C PHE A 413 -5.79 19.62 -8.25
N GLY A 414 -5.50 19.52 -9.54
CA GLY A 414 -5.15 20.68 -10.36
C GLY A 414 -6.26 21.73 -10.41
N ARG A 415 -7.51 21.31 -10.64
CA ARG A 415 -8.67 22.23 -10.62
C ARG A 415 -8.86 22.92 -9.27
N ALA A 416 -8.62 22.23 -8.17
CA ALA A 416 -8.74 22.80 -6.84
C ALA A 416 -7.73 23.92 -6.58
N MET A 417 -6.58 23.90 -7.26
CA MET A 417 -5.59 24.99 -7.27
C MET A 417 -5.84 26.03 -8.38
N GLY A 418 -6.99 25.96 -9.06
CA GLY A 418 -7.35 26.89 -10.13
C GLY A 418 -6.68 26.62 -11.49
N LEU A 419 -6.14 25.42 -11.70
CA LEU A 419 -5.45 25.04 -12.93
C LEU A 419 -6.35 24.20 -13.86
N ASP A 420 -6.11 24.30 -15.17
CA ASP A 420 -6.68 23.43 -16.20
C ASP A 420 -5.67 22.37 -16.66
N GLU A 421 -5.05 21.71 -15.68
CA GLU A 421 -4.10 20.62 -15.88
C GLU A 421 -4.17 19.64 -14.71
N PRO A 422 -3.82 18.36 -14.93
CA PRO A 422 -3.72 17.38 -13.85
C PRO A 422 -2.46 17.62 -13.02
N VAL A 423 -2.56 17.42 -11.71
CA VAL A 423 -1.42 17.46 -10.79
C VAL A 423 -1.43 16.22 -9.94
N THR A 424 -0.29 15.53 -9.86
CA THR A 424 -0.14 14.35 -9.00
C THR A 424 -0.48 14.71 -7.55
N PRO A 425 -1.40 13.99 -6.88
CA PRO A 425 -1.68 14.23 -5.46
C PRO A 425 -0.45 14.04 -4.58
N VAL A 426 -0.43 14.72 -3.44
CA VAL A 426 0.65 14.62 -2.45
C VAL A 426 0.58 13.29 -1.72
N PHE A 427 1.74 12.67 -1.47
CA PHE A 427 1.90 11.39 -0.76
C PHE A 427 1.31 10.15 -1.47
N PRO A 428 1.87 8.94 -1.21
CA PRO A 428 1.37 7.68 -1.76
C PRO A 428 0.09 7.16 -1.05
N ASN A 429 -0.93 7.99 -0.93
CA ASN A 429 -2.15 7.67 -0.20
C ASN A 429 -2.95 6.47 -0.77
N SER A 430 -3.10 6.35 -2.09
CA SER A 430 -3.82 5.21 -2.71
C SER A 430 -3.12 3.87 -2.45
N ASP A 431 -1.79 3.83 -2.51
CA ASP A 431 -1.02 2.63 -2.22
C ASP A 431 -1.24 2.19 -0.77
N PHE A 432 -1.07 3.11 0.18
CA PHE A 432 -1.25 2.82 1.61
C PHE A 432 -2.67 2.37 1.94
N CYS A 433 -3.69 3.06 1.41
CA CYS A 433 -5.09 2.73 1.64
C CYS A 433 -5.47 1.39 1.00
N THR A 434 -4.96 1.07 -0.20
CA THR A 434 -5.13 -0.26 -0.83
C THR A 434 -4.50 -1.37 0.03
N GLY A 435 -3.39 -1.08 0.71
CA GLY A 435 -2.79 -1.96 1.71
C GLY A 435 -3.75 -2.28 2.87
N ILE A 436 -4.42 -1.27 3.44
CA ILE A 436 -5.41 -1.47 4.52
C ILE A 436 -6.57 -2.33 3.99
N ILE A 437 -7.07 -2.03 2.80
CA ILE A 437 -8.18 -2.73 2.16
C ILE A 437 -7.84 -4.21 1.94
N GLY A 438 -6.65 -4.52 1.44
CA GLY A 438 -6.21 -5.90 1.26
C GLY A 438 -6.06 -6.64 2.58
N CYS A 439 -5.59 -5.97 3.64
CA CYS A 439 -5.49 -6.53 4.98
C CYS A 439 -6.87 -6.91 5.51
N VAL A 440 -7.86 -6.01 5.40
CA VAL A 440 -9.27 -6.28 5.71
C VAL A 440 -9.78 -7.50 4.95
N GLY A 441 -9.53 -7.58 3.64
CA GLY A 441 -9.96 -8.70 2.81
C GLY A 441 -9.35 -10.04 3.27
N ILE A 442 -8.07 -10.04 3.67
CA ILE A 442 -7.40 -11.21 4.23
C ILE A 442 -8.00 -11.61 5.57
N LEU A 443 -8.25 -10.65 6.48
CA LEU A 443 -8.89 -10.94 7.77
C LEU A 443 -10.29 -11.53 7.57
N HIS A 444 -11.07 -10.98 6.62
CA HIS A 444 -12.39 -11.51 6.26
C HIS A 444 -12.27 -12.94 5.70
N ALA A 445 -11.35 -13.19 4.77
CA ALA A 445 -11.10 -14.52 4.22
C ALA A 445 -10.67 -15.54 5.30
N LEU A 446 -9.87 -15.13 6.28
CA LEU A 446 -9.47 -15.98 7.42
C LEU A 446 -10.67 -16.35 8.31
N ILE A 447 -11.56 -15.40 8.58
CA ILE A 447 -12.81 -15.66 9.31
C ILE A 447 -13.66 -16.68 8.54
N LEU A 448 -13.88 -16.46 7.24
CA LEU A 448 -14.68 -17.38 6.41
C LEU A 448 -14.05 -18.78 6.32
N ARG A 449 -12.73 -18.87 6.18
CA ARG A 449 -11.99 -20.15 6.21
C ARG A 449 -12.20 -20.90 7.52
N ALA A 450 -12.18 -20.19 8.64
CA ALA A 450 -12.40 -20.80 9.94
C ALA A 450 -13.84 -21.28 10.17
N GLU A 451 -14.82 -20.68 9.49
CA GLU A 451 -16.23 -21.03 9.63
C GLU A 451 -16.71 -22.06 8.61
N LYS A 452 -16.22 -21.97 7.37
CA LYS A 452 -16.76 -22.69 6.21
C LYS A 452 -15.76 -23.64 5.55
N GLY A 453 -14.48 -23.56 5.90
CA GLY A 453 -13.44 -24.33 5.22
C GLY A 453 -13.19 -23.86 3.79
N GLY A 454 -12.47 -24.67 3.02
CA GLY A 454 -11.98 -24.31 1.69
C GLY A 454 -10.85 -23.26 1.70
N SER A 455 -10.45 -22.85 0.51
CA SER A 455 -9.47 -21.79 0.29
C SER A 455 -10.14 -20.51 -0.22
N TYR A 456 -9.46 -19.37 -0.09
CA TYR A 456 -10.03 -18.07 -0.47
C TYR A 456 -9.07 -17.26 -1.32
N GLY A 457 -9.62 -16.59 -2.33
CA GLY A 457 -8.95 -15.53 -3.08
C GLY A 457 -9.40 -14.16 -2.57
N VAL A 458 -8.45 -13.23 -2.44
CA VAL A 458 -8.71 -11.81 -2.18
C VAL A 458 -8.10 -11.02 -3.33
N ASP A 459 -8.91 -10.24 -4.03
CA ASP A 459 -8.45 -9.42 -5.15
C ASP A 459 -8.75 -7.95 -4.81
N THR A 460 -7.74 -7.08 -4.77
CA THR A 460 -7.88 -5.62 -4.51
C THR A 460 -7.16 -4.80 -5.58
N ALA A 461 -7.45 -3.50 -5.69
CA ALA A 461 -6.76 -2.65 -6.65
C ALA A 461 -6.69 -1.17 -6.22
N LEU A 462 -5.68 -0.46 -6.73
CA LEU A 462 -5.54 0.99 -6.52
C LEU A 462 -6.77 1.74 -7.04
N ASN A 463 -7.27 1.38 -8.23
CA ASN A 463 -8.49 1.96 -8.79
C ASN A 463 -9.72 1.71 -7.90
N TYR A 464 -9.79 0.61 -7.15
CA TYR A 464 -10.91 0.37 -6.23
C TYR A 464 -10.89 1.40 -5.10
N TYR A 465 -9.71 1.74 -4.58
CA TYR A 465 -9.56 2.85 -3.64
C TYR A 465 -9.85 4.20 -4.30
N SER A 466 -9.20 4.54 -5.42
CA SER A 466 -9.34 5.88 -6.03
C SER A 466 -10.78 6.18 -6.46
N THR A 467 -11.52 5.19 -6.99
CA THR A 467 -12.94 5.37 -7.35
C THR A 467 -13.85 5.46 -6.12
N TRP A 468 -13.56 4.69 -5.06
CA TRP A 468 -14.26 4.83 -3.79
C TRP A 468 -14.00 6.19 -3.14
N LEU A 469 -12.74 6.66 -3.14
CA LEU A 469 -12.35 8.00 -2.70
C LEU A 469 -13.14 9.04 -3.48
N ALA A 470 -13.17 8.96 -4.81
CA ALA A 470 -13.90 9.90 -5.65
C ALA A 470 -15.41 9.97 -5.34
N GLU A 471 -16.07 8.82 -5.27
CA GLU A 471 -17.54 8.77 -5.23
C GLU A 471 -18.15 8.72 -3.82
N SER A 472 -17.43 8.13 -2.87
CA SER A 472 -17.96 7.86 -1.52
C SER A 472 -17.37 8.79 -0.46
N VAL A 473 -16.13 9.25 -0.68
CA VAL A 473 -15.46 10.20 0.21
C VAL A 473 -15.54 11.60 -0.38
N GLY A 474 -15.09 11.86 -1.60
CA GLY A 474 -15.16 13.14 -2.28
C GLY A 474 -14.14 14.18 -1.78
N GLU A 475 -14.21 15.35 -2.41
CA GLU A 475 -13.40 16.53 -2.10
C GLU A 475 -13.96 17.28 -0.87
N TYR A 476 -13.13 18.12 -0.25
CA TYR A 476 -13.59 19.05 0.78
C TYR A 476 -14.62 20.04 0.22
N PRO A 477 -15.58 20.51 1.04
CA PRO A 477 -16.38 21.68 0.69
C PRO A 477 -15.48 22.87 0.32
N ALA A 478 -15.87 23.67 -0.66
CA ALA A 478 -15.03 24.74 -1.21
C ALA A 478 -14.45 25.70 -0.15
N ALA A 479 -15.24 26.05 0.88
CA ALA A 479 -14.77 26.91 1.97
C ALA A 479 -13.69 26.25 2.85
N VAL A 480 -13.80 24.93 3.07
CA VAL A 480 -12.83 24.15 3.86
C VAL A 480 -11.52 24.00 3.08
N TRP A 481 -11.61 23.69 1.78
CA TRP A 481 -10.43 23.67 0.91
C TRP A 481 -9.74 25.03 0.84
N GLN A 482 -10.50 26.11 0.65
CA GLN A 482 -9.93 27.46 0.54
C GLN A 482 -9.19 27.88 1.82
N ASP A 483 -9.72 27.56 3.00
CA ASP A 483 -9.04 27.78 4.28
C ASP A 483 -7.74 26.98 4.36
N LEU A 484 -7.81 25.66 4.11
CA LEU A 484 -6.64 24.79 4.12
C LEU A 484 -5.54 25.24 3.16
N TRP A 485 -5.91 25.58 1.93
CA TRP A 485 -4.99 26.04 0.90
C TRP A 485 -4.36 27.38 1.26
N GLN A 486 -5.14 28.32 1.79
CA GLN A 486 -4.64 29.62 2.25
C GLN A 486 -3.68 29.49 3.44
N ARG A 487 -3.95 28.59 4.39
CA ARG A 487 -3.05 28.31 5.52
C ARG A 487 -1.72 27.68 5.08
N HIS A 488 -1.70 27.05 3.90
CA HIS A 488 -0.51 26.47 3.29
C HIS A 488 0.06 27.37 2.17
N ASP A 489 0.00 28.68 2.36
CA ASP A 489 0.60 29.70 1.48
C ASP A 489 0.08 29.71 0.03
N ASN A 490 -1.12 29.16 -0.23
CA ASN A 490 -1.71 29.04 -1.57
C ASN A 490 -0.72 28.44 -2.58
N PHE A 491 -0.01 27.38 -2.17
CA PHE A 491 0.96 26.70 -3.01
C PHE A 491 0.36 26.33 -4.38
N VAL A 492 1.19 26.38 -5.42
CA VAL A 492 0.82 25.93 -6.77
C VAL A 492 1.85 24.90 -7.21
N LEU A 493 1.35 23.78 -7.73
CA LEU A 493 2.13 22.68 -8.26
C LEU A 493 1.65 22.38 -9.67
N HIS A 494 2.57 22.02 -10.55
CA HIS A 494 2.32 21.80 -11.96
C HIS A 494 2.41 20.33 -12.36
N HIS A 495 1.81 20.00 -13.50
CA HIS A 495 1.69 18.63 -14.00
C HIS A 495 3.04 17.86 -14.07
N TYR A 496 4.13 18.54 -14.39
CA TYR A 496 5.46 17.94 -14.53
C TYR A 496 6.18 17.69 -13.19
N GLU A 497 5.66 18.18 -12.07
CA GLU A 497 6.26 18.02 -10.74
C GLU A 497 5.88 16.68 -10.12
N ASN A 498 6.86 15.79 -10.01
CA ASN A 498 6.68 14.50 -9.33
C ASN A 498 6.80 14.65 -7.79
N MET A 499 6.38 13.62 -7.06
CA MET A 499 6.39 13.64 -5.59
C MET A 499 7.77 13.96 -4.99
N GLN A 500 8.86 13.50 -5.61
CA GLN A 500 10.22 13.79 -5.13
C GLN A 500 10.54 15.29 -5.19
N HIS A 501 10.02 16.00 -6.19
CA HIS A 501 10.16 17.45 -6.31
C HIS A 501 9.14 18.22 -5.45
N MET A 502 7.97 17.64 -5.19
CA MET A 502 6.92 18.25 -4.36
C MET A 502 7.27 18.24 -2.86
N PHE A 503 7.84 17.16 -2.32
CA PHE A 503 8.06 17.04 -0.87
C PHE A 503 8.95 18.14 -0.27
N PRO A 504 10.10 18.54 -0.87
CA PRO A 504 10.91 19.63 -0.35
C PRO A 504 10.18 20.98 -0.29
N LYS A 505 9.14 21.18 -1.11
CA LYS A 505 8.31 22.39 -1.12
C LYS A 505 7.23 22.34 -0.04
N LEU A 506 6.53 21.21 0.06
CA LEU A 506 5.35 21.09 0.91
C LEU A 506 5.64 20.74 2.37
N MET A 507 6.66 19.91 2.64
CA MET A 507 6.95 19.48 4.01
C MET A 507 7.26 20.66 4.94
N PRO A 508 8.08 21.67 4.56
CA PRO A 508 8.29 22.85 5.40
C PRO A 508 7.01 23.65 5.67
N ILE A 509 6.15 23.80 4.67
CA ILE A 509 4.85 24.51 4.80
C ILE A 509 3.96 23.77 5.80
N MET A 510 3.84 22.44 5.68
CA MET A 510 3.07 21.62 6.62
C MET A 510 3.62 21.67 8.04
N HIS A 511 4.95 21.63 8.21
CA HIS A 511 5.57 21.80 9.53
C HIS A 511 5.27 23.15 10.16
N HIS A 512 5.18 24.21 9.35
CA HIS A 512 4.84 25.55 9.82
C HIS A 512 3.34 25.68 10.16
N ALA A 513 2.46 25.29 9.24
CA ALA A 513 1.01 25.49 9.34
C ALA A 513 0.34 24.52 10.34
N ASP A 514 0.74 23.25 10.31
CA ASP A 514 0.03 22.16 10.98
C ASP A 514 0.97 21.26 11.82
N GLY A 515 2.20 21.69 12.07
CA GLY A 515 3.18 20.85 12.76
C GLY A 515 2.81 20.48 14.19
N ALA A 516 2.11 21.35 14.91
CA ALA A 516 1.58 21.07 16.24
C ALA A 516 0.40 20.08 16.24
N VAL A 517 -0.23 19.88 15.08
CA VAL A 517 -1.36 18.97 14.88
C VAL A 517 -0.88 17.60 14.40
N LEU A 518 -0.08 17.58 13.33
CA LEU A 518 0.34 16.34 12.66
C LEU A 518 1.53 15.67 13.34
N PHE A 519 2.51 16.43 13.85
CA PHE A 519 3.79 15.88 14.32
C PHE A 519 3.89 15.83 15.84
N LYS A 520 2.77 15.54 16.51
CA LYS A 520 2.72 15.42 17.97
C LYS A 520 3.60 14.24 18.43
N PRO A 521 4.48 14.42 19.45
CA PRO A 521 5.39 13.36 19.88
C PRO A 521 4.72 12.03 20.22
N GLN A 522 3.50 12.05 20.78
CA GLN A 522 2.76 10.83 21.14
C GLN A 522 2.32 9.97 19.96
N PHE A 523 2.32 10.51 18.74
CA PHE A 523 2.04 9.76 17.51
C PHE A 523 3.24 8.96 17.03
N PHE A 524 4.41 9.14 17.64
CA PHE A 524 5.63 8.46 17.25
C PHE A 524 6.13 7.54 18.37
N GLU A 525 6.83 6.49 17.98
CA GLU A 525 7.56 5.62 18.89
C GLU A 525 8.95 5.28 18.37
N GLN A 526 9.85 4.97 19.30
CA GLN A 526 11.17 4.45 18.97
C GLN A 526 11.08 2.95 18.75
N ARG A 527 11.60 2.48 17.61
CA ARG A 527 11.70 1.05 17.28
C ARG A 527 13.13 0.69 16.96
N LYS A 528 13.66 -0.37 17.59
CA LYS A 528 15.01 -0.88 17.31
C LYS A 528 14.95 -1.94 16.21
N ALA A 529 15.81 -1.78 15.21
CA ALA A 529 16.03 -2.74 14.13
C ALA A 529 17.42 -3.35 14.30
N ALA A 530 17.50 -4.57 14.84
CA ALA A 530 18.79 -5.22 15.10
C ALA A 530 19.47 -5.68 13.81
N ALA A 531 18.69 -5.96 12.76
CA ALA A 531 19.17 -6.36 11.43
C ALA A 531 19.75 -5.20 10.57
N CYS A 532 19.70 -3.95 11.04
CA CYS A 532 20.22 -2.78 10.33
C CYS A 532 21.55 -2.28 10.93
N GLY A 533 22.40 -1.67 10.09
CA GLY A 533 23.67 -1.03 10.48
C GLY A 533 24.93 -1.86 10.18
N GLU A 534 26.11 -1.24 10.36
CA GLU A 534 27.41 -1.89 10.11
C GLU A 534 27.61 -3.09 11.05
N GLY A 535 27.78 -4.27 10.46
CA GLY A 535 28.17 -5.49 11.15
C GLY A 535 27.07 -6.54 11.34
N GLY A 536 25.77 -6.21 11.18
CA GLY A 536 24.65 -7.17 11.28
C GLY A 536 24.50 -7.93 12.62
N GLU A 537 25.49 -7.81 13.50
CA GLU A 537 25.65 -8.48 14.78
C GLU A 537 26.15 -7.43 15.79
N GLY A 538 25.22 -6.79 16.50
CA GLY A 538 25.52 -6.14 17.79
C GLY A 538 25.26 -4.62 17.94
N GLY A 539 25.03 -3.86 16.86
CA GLY A 539 24.77 -2.42 16.94
C GLY A 539 23.28 -2.04 16.93
N GLY A 540 22.55 -2.50 15.91
CA GLY A 540 21.17 -2.12 15.63
C GLY A 540 20.98 -0.63 15.34
N VAL A 541 19.89 -0.28 14.69
CA VAL A 541 19.50 1.12 14.43
C VAL A 541 18.16 1.39 15.09
N THR A 542 18.04 2.50 15.81
CA THR A 542 16.76 2.94 16.38
C THR A 542 16.13 3.97 15.46
N PHE A 543 14.94 3.67 14.96
CA PHE A 543 14.11 4.57 14.18
C PHE A 543 13.04 5.22 15.06
N VAL A 544 12.61 6.42 14.70
CA VAL A 544 11.39 7.04 15.23
C VAL A 544 10.37 7.07 14.10
N LEU A 545 9.24 6.40 14.31
CA LEU A 545 8.21 6.18 13.29
C LEU A 545 6.81 6.36 13.88
N PRO A 546 5.80 6.65 13.04
CA PRO A 546 4.41 6.68 13.49
C PRO A 546 4.01 5.36 14.16
N ARG A 547 3.28 5.46 15.27
CA ARG A 547 2.73 4.33 16.03
C ARG A 547 1.61 3.64 15.24
N PRO A 548 1.20 2.43 15.62
CA PRO A 548 -0.04 1.85 15.10
C PRO A 548 -1.22 2.81 15.32
N ILE A 549 -2.02 3.04 14.27
CA ILE A 549 -3.08 4.06 14.30
C ILE A 549 -4.23 3.69 15.24
N ALA A 550 -4.63 2.42 15.24
CA ALA A 550 -5.75 1.94 16.05
C ALA A 550 -5.31 1.69 17.49
N ASP A 551 -5.97 2.39 18.42
CA ASP A 551 -5.71 2.27 19.85
C ASP A 551 -6.81 1.46 20.54
N PHE A 552 -6.53 0.19 20.84
CA PHE A 552 -7.41 -0.70 21.59
C PHE A 552 -7.28 -0.42 23.09
N THR A 553 -8.07 0.53 23.58
CA THR A 553 -7.93 1.18 24.90
C THR A 553 -7.96 0.21 26.10
N GLY A 554 -8.65 -0.92 25.96
CA GLY A 554 -8.72 -1.96 26.98
C GLY A 554 -7.49 -2.86 27.07
N GLY A 555 -6.52 -2.71 26.16
CA GLY A 555 -5.34 -3.56 26.07
C GLY A 555 -5.62 -4.98 25.59
N THR A 556 -6.84 -5.27 25.13
CA THR A 556 -7.22 -6.59 24.63
C THR A 556 -6.40 -6.99 23.42
N VAL A 557 -6.04 -6.03 22.57
CA VAL A 557 -5.19 -6.21 21.39
C VAL A 557 -3.99 -5.27 21.51
N GLU A 558 -2.79 -5.80 21.35
CA GLU A 558 -1.56 -5.03 21.29
C GLU A 558 -1.05 -5.04 19.84
N LEU A 559 -1.05 -3.88 19.19
CA LEU A 559 -0.45 -3.70 17.88
C LEU A 559 1.03 -3.37 18.03
N LYS A 560 1.89 -4.19 17.42
CA LYS A 560 3.35 -4.01 17.40
C LYS A 560 4.01 -4.93 16.38
N TYR A 561 5.28 -4.67 16.10
CA TYR A 561 6.13 -5.50 15.25
C TYR A 561 7.08 -6.32 16.10
N ASP A 562 7.15 -7.62 15.87
CA ASP A 562 7.96 -8.53 16.70
C ASP A 562 9.39 -8.68 16.21
N VAL A 563 9.65 -8.31 14.96
CA VAL A 563 11.00 -8.29 14.39
C VAL A 563 11.29 -6.96 13.70
N GLY A 564 12.54 -6.52 13.74
CA GLY A 564 12.97 -5.21 13.22
C GLY A 564 12.78 -5.02 11.71
N THR A 565 12.79 -3.78 11.22
CA THR A 565 12.97 -3.55 9.78
C THR A 565 14.34 -4.01 9.30
N ARG A 566 14.50 -4.28 8.01
CA ARG A 566 15.71 -4.82 7.37
C ARG A 566 15.71 -4.60 5.85
N GLY A 567 16.88 -4.75 5.24
CA GLY A 567 17.04 -4.80 3.79
C GLY A 567 16.68 -6.16 3.20
N ASN A 568 16.75 -6.27 1.87
CA ASN A 568 16.50 -7.52 1.15
C ASN A 568 17.59 -8.57 1.42
N GLY A 569 17.18 -9.83 1.57
CA GLY A 569 18.10 -10.98 1.60
C GLY A 569 18.85 -11.21 2.91
N VAL A 570 18.42 -10.59 4.00
CA VAL A 570 19.04 -10.71 5.34
C VAL A 570 18.82 -12.09 5.96
N ASP A 571 17.67 -12.70 5.66
CA ASP A 571 17.16 -13.91 6.28
C ASP A 571 17.26 -15.11 5.33
N ALA A 572 17.45 -16.31 5.89
CA ALA A 572 17.38 -17.56 5.14
C ALA A 572 15.94 -17.86 4.69
N PRO A 573 15.73 -18.51 3.53
CA PRO A 573 14.40 -18.82 2.99
C PRO A 573 13.76 -20.05 3.66
N VAL A 574 13.66 -20.03 5.00
CA VAL A 574 13.05 -21.07 5.83
C VAL A 574 12.25 -20.44 6.96
N TRP A 575 11.20 -21.12 7.43
CA TRP A 575 10.55 -20.71 8.67
C TRP A 575 11.42 -21.14 9.86
N PRO A 576 11.77 -20.24 10.79
CA PRO A 576 12.50 -20.64 11.99
C PRO A 576 11.59 -21.46 12.91
N GLU A 577 12.17 -22.38 13.68
CA GLU A 577 11.44 -23.14 14.72
C GLU A 577 10.87 -22.19 15.79
N ASP A 578 11.66 -21.19 16.18
CA ASP A 578 11.23 -20.08 17.02
C ASP A 578 10.85 -18.86 16.17
N LEU A 579 9.56 -18.55 16.09
CA LEU A 579 9.03 -17.41 15.33
C LEU A 579 9.30 -16.05 16.00
N ASN A 580 10.04 -16.01 17.11
CA ASN A 580 10.54 -14.78 17.74
C ASN A 580 11.99 -14.46 17.39
N VAL A 581 12.66 -15.31 16.59
CA VAL A 581 14.03 -15.04 16.18
C VAL A 581 14.09 -13.77 15.32
N GLU A 582 14.98 -12.85 15.68
CA GLU A 582 15.11 -11.57 14.98
C GLU A 582 15.65 -11.75 13.55
N VAL A 583 16.66 -12.62 13.37
CA VAL A 583 17.30 -12.92 12.09
C VAL A 583 17.34 -14.43 11.86
N VAL A 584 16.84 -14.90 10.73
CA VAL A 584 16.83 -16.32 10.37
C VAL A 584 18.13 -16.66 9.65
N LYS A 585 18.91 -17.60 10.20
CA LYS A 585 20.13 -18.14 9.59
C LYS A 585 19.94 -19.63 9.24
N VAL A 586 20.75 -20.13 8.31
CA VAL A 586 20.77 -21.54 7.86
C VAL A 586 21.39 -22.43 8.92
#